data_AF-A0A0Q1C7B3-F1
#
_entry.id   AF-A0A0Q1C7B3-F1
#
_cell.length_a   1.000
_cell.length_b   1.000
_cell.length_c   1.000
_cell.angle_alpha   90.00
_cell.angle_beta   90.00
_cell.angle_gamma   90.00
#
_symmetry.space_group_name_H-M   'P 1'
#
loop_
_entity.id
_entity.type
_entity.pdbx_description
1 polymer ?
#
loop_
_entity_poly.entity_id
_entity_poly.type
_entity_poly.pdbx_seq_one_letter_code
_entity_poly.pdbx_strand_id
1 'polypeptide(L)' 'MEKVKEVTQKIVQFVQDAKLELKKVTWPTPKQALASTAVVIILVFIVAVILGIIDFALAKTVKFILG' A
#
# COMPACT_ATOMS: atom_id res chain seq x y z
N MET A 1 -40.23 -19.86 -1.65
CA MET A 1 -39.67 -19.36 -2.93
C MET A 1 -39.64 -17.84 -3.01
N GLU A 2 -40.58 -17.10 -2.40
CA GLU A 2 -40.56 -15.62 -2.36
C GLU A 2 -39.35 -15.02 -1.64
N LYS A 3 -38.99 -15.54 -0.45
CA LYS A 3 -37.80 -15.05 0.29
C LYS A 3 -36.50 -15.12 -0.52
N VAL A 4 -36.37 -16.12 -1.40
CA VAL A 4 -35.20 -16.29 -2.27
C VAL A 4 -35.18 -15.21 -3.36
N LYS A 5 -36.33 -14.87 -3.96
CA LYS A 5 -36.43 -13.76 -4.91
C LYS A 5 -36.09 -12.41 -4.25
N GLU A 6 -36.53 -12.21 -3.01
CA GLU A 6 -36.30 -10.98 -2.26
C GLU A 6 -34.80 -10.77 -1.94
N VAL A 7 -34.11 -11.83 -1.51
CA VAL A 7 -32.67 -11.80 -1.25
C VAL A 7 -31.88 -11.55 -2.54
N THR A 8 -32.26 -12.19 -3.65
CA THR A 8 -31.62 -11.96 -4.96
C THR A 8 -31.80 -10.50 -5.42
N GLN A 9 -32.98 -9.91 -5.24
CA GLN A 9 -33.18 -8.48 -5.54
C GLN A 9 -32.30 -7.58 -4.69
N LYS A 10 -32.21 -7.81 -3.37
CA LYS A 10 -31.35 -7.02 -2.47
C LYS A 10 -29.87 -7.10 -2.87
N ILE A 11 -29.38 -8.27 -3.27
CA ILE A 11 -28.00 -8.46 -3.73
C ILE A 11 -27.74 -7.70 -5.04
N VAL A 12 -28.66 -7.77 -6.00
CA VAL A 12 -28.52 -7.05 -7.28
C VAL A 12 -28.50 -5.54 -7.05
N GLN A 13 -29.34 -5.04 -6.14
CA GLN A 13 -29.40 -3.63 -5.77
C GLN A 13 -28.11 -3.19 -5.06
N PHE A 14 -27.61 -3.99 -4.12
CA PHE A 14 -26.32 -3.74 -3.46
C PHE A 14 -25.15 -3.67 -4.44
N VAL A 15 -25.11 -4.56 -5.44
CA VAL A 15 -24.06 -4.55 -6.47
C VAL A 15 -24.18 -3.32 -7.39
N GLN A 16 -25.41 -2.90 -7.71
CA GLN A 16 -25.64 -1.67 -8.47
C GLN A 16 -25.18 -0.43 -7.70
N ASP A 17 -25.53 -0.34 -6.42
CA ASP A 17 -25.15 0.76 -5.53
C ASP A 17 -23.63 0.80 -5.33
N ALA A 18 -22.99 -0.36 -5.09
CA ALA A 18 -21.54 -0.47 -4.99
C ALA A 18 -20.83 -0.03 -6.29
N LYS A 19 -21.39 -0.37 -7.45
CA LYS A 19 -20.85 0.07 -8.75
C LYS A 19 -20.99 1.59 -8.95
N LEU A 20 -22.04 2.21 -8.42
CA LEU A 20 -22.22 3.67 -8.45
C LEU A 20 -21.23 4.38 -7.51
N GLU A 21 -20.97 3.85 -6.32
CA GLU A 21 -19.95 4.39 -5.40
C GLU A 21 -18.53 4.23 -5.95
N LEU A 22 -18.22 3.08 -6.55
CA LEU A 22 -16.92 2.84 -7.20
C LEU A 22 -16.64 3.81 -8.36
N LYS A 23 -17.67 4.36 -9.01
CA LYS A 23 -17.50 5.41 -10.02
C LYS A 23 -17.13 6.78 -9.43
N LYS A 24 -17.41 7.01 -8.14
CA LYS A 24 -16.99 8.24 -7.43
C LYS A 24 -15.53 8.17 -6.99
N VAL A 25 -14.91 6.98 -7.03
CA VAL A 25 -13.48 6.81 -6.74
C VAL A 25 -12.67 7.45 -7.87
N THR A 26 -12.03 8.57 -7.56
CA THR A 26 -11.06 9.22 -8.43
C THR A 26 -9.78 8.40 -8.45
N TRP A 27 -9.66 7.50 -9.43
CA TRP A 27 -8.42 6.78 -9.66
C TRP A 27 -7.31 7.76 -10.05
N PRO A 28 -6.15 7.68 -9.38
CA PRO A 28 -5.02 8.54 -9.71
C PRO A 28 -4.58 8.26 -11.15
N THR A 29 -4.28 9.33 -11.89
CA THR A 29 -3.70 9.17 -13.22
C THR A 29 -2.32 8.49 -13.11
N PRO A 30 -1.85 7.74 -14.13
CA PRO A 30 -0.55 7.06 -14.08
C PRO A 30 0.62 7.98 -13.68
N LYS A 31 0.53 9.27 -14.04
CA LYS A 31 1.52 10.29 -13.66
C LYS A 31 1.52 10.60 -12.16
N GLN A 32 0.36 10.68 -11.54
CA GLN A 32 0.23 10.90 -10.09
C GLN A 32 0.68 9.67 -9.29
N ALA A 33 0.32 8.47 -9.75
CA ALA A 33 0.79 7.23 -9.16
C ALA A 33 2.33 7.16 -9.18
N LEU A 34 2.95 7.44 -10.33
CA LEU A 34 4.42 7.49 -10.45
C LEU A 34 5.06 8.53 -9.52
N ALA A 35 4.50 9.74 -9.45
CA ALA A 35 5.00 10.79 -8.55
C ALA A 35 4.96 10.35 -7.08
N SER A 36 3.85 9.73 -6.64
CA SER A 36 3.73 9.22 -5.27
C SER A 36 4.73 8.09 -4.97
N THR A 37 4.97 7.19 -5.93
CA THR A 37 5.96 6.12 -5.76
C THR A 37 7.40 6.63 -5.76
N ALA A 38 7.71 7.68 -6.52
CA ALA A 38 9.05 8.26 -6.57
C ALA A 38 9.46 8.84 -5.20
N VAL A 39 8.53 9.51 -4.50
CA VAL A 39 8.77 10.01 -3.14
C VAL A 39 9.07 8.86 -2.17
N VAL A 40 8.31 7.77 -2.25
CA VAL A 40 8.53 6.58 -1.41
C VAL A 40 9.90 5.95 -1.68
N ILE A 41 10.33 5.86 -2.95
CA ILE A 41 11.64 5.33 -3.30
C ILE A 41 12.76 6.16 -2.68
N ILE A 42 12.67 7.49 -2.74
CA ILE A 42 13.66 8.39 -2.13
C ILE A 42 13.70 8.18 -0.61
N LEU A 43 12.53 8.11 0.04
CA LEU A 43 12.44 7.86 1.47
C LEU A 43 13.09 6.53 1.87
N VAL A 44 12.79 5.45 1.15
CA VAL A 44 13.37 4.13 1.39
C VAL A 44 14.89 4.16 1.22
N PHE A 45 15.39 4.87 0.21
CA PHE A 45 16.83 5.03 -0.01
C PHE A 45 17.53 5.73 1.16
N ILE A 46 16.94 6.80 1.69
CA ILE A 46 17.47 7.51 2.86
C ILE A 46 17.51 6.58 4.09
N VAL A 47 16.43 5.87 4.36
CA VAL A 47 16.34 4.92 5.49
C VAL A 47 17.38 3.81 5.34
N ALA A 48 17.52 3.24 4.14
CA ALA A 48 18.49 2.19 3.85
C ALA A 48 19.94 2.64 4.08
N VAL A 49 20.29 3.88 3.70
CA VAL A 49 21.61 4.44 3.97
C VAL A 49 21.86 4.59 5.47
N ILE A 50 20.90 5.13 6.22
CA ILE A 50 21.03 5.31 7.67
C ILE A 50 21.22 3.95 8.36
N LEU A 51 20.36 2.98 8.06
CA LEU A 51 20.48 1.63 8.63
C LEU A 51 21.81 0.98 8.23
N GLY A 52 22.21 1.07 6.97
CA GLY A 52 23.49 0.52 6.50
C GLY A 52 24.70 1.09 7.22
N ILE A 53 24.71 2.40 7.55
CA ILE A 53 25.76 3.02 8.36
C ILE A 53 25.76 2.44 9.78
N ILE A 54 24.59 2.33 10.40
CA ILE A 54 24.44 1.79 11.76
C ILE A 54 24.88 0.32 11.80
N ASP A 55 24.42 -0.51 10.86
CA ASP A 55 24.79 -1.92 10.76
C ASP A 55 26.29 -2.09 10.56
N PHE A 56 26.92 -1.25 9.74
CA PHE A 56 28.37 -1.29 9.54
C PHE A 56 29.14 -0.88 10.80
N ALA A 57 28.69 0.18 11.49
CA ALA A 57 29.30 0.64 12.73
C ALA A 57 29.17 -0.42 13.85
N LEU A 58 28.01 -1.05 13.98
CA LEU A 58 27.77 -2.13 14.92
C LEU A 58 28.62 -3.36 14.57
N ALA A 59 28.63 -3.80 13.32
CA ALA A 59 29.43 -4.94 12.88
C ALA A 59 30.93 -4.75 13.15
N LYS A 60 31.45 -3.54 12.96
CA LYS A 60 32.84 -3.19 13.27
C LYS A 60 33.10 -3.21 14.78
N THR A 61 32.18 -2.67 15.58
CA THR A 61 32.30 -2.64 17.05
C THR A 61 32.24 -4.05 17.63
N VAL A 62 31.31 -4.88 17.16
CA VAL A 62 31.18 -6.28 17.56
C VAL A 62 32.45 -7.07 17.19
N LYS A 63 33.00 -6.88 15.98
CA LYS A 63 34.28 -7.47 15.59
C LYS A 63 35.46 -7.02 16.45
N PHE A 64 35.46 -5.78 16.93
CA PHE A 64 36.51 -5.28 17.82
C PHE A 64 36.41 -5.89 19.23
N ILE A 65 35.21 -6.24 19.68
CA ILE A 65 34.98 -6.82 21.01
C ILE A 65 35.18 -8.34 21.03
N LEU A 66 34.77 -9.04 19.97
CA LEU A 66 34.91 -10.50 19.83
C LEU A 66 36.24 -10.94 19.18
N GLY A 67 36.98 -9.99 18.62
CA GLY A 67 38.32 -10.18 18.07
C GLY A 67 39.40 -10.04 19.14
#